data_AF-A0A2W6CFI3-F1
#
_entry.id   AF-A0A2W6CFI3-F1
#
_cell.length_a   1.000
_cell.length_b   1.000
_cell.length_c   1.000
_cell.angle_alpha   90.00
_cell.angle_beta   90.00
_cell.angle_gamma   90.00
#
_symmetry.space_group_name_H-M   'P 1'
#
loop_
_entity.id
_entity.type
_entity.pdbx_description
1 polymer ?
#
loop_
_entity_poly.entity_id
_entity_poly.type
_entity_poly.pdbx_seq_one_letter_code
_entity_poly.pdbx_strand_id
1 'polypeptide(L)'
;MWFELAEFELLPASADSMLLRLTGRWGATSTRRLKQPELVLNLDGARHVLELLTGDEPDPQATEQGSAWTAGYSAPRSLLARPRVSCTLELEGDTFALIPVGIPADTRSQVIQVVDTREALAIANQRAAAAEQEASAQLEARAQLERALGERESELSRLQIHVEAATQQRELESSTAARRQHEQELRDRSLTEALSVVDVEAARLQSQVIEQERRYVIAAGVLERLTARLGQVDGRAVDLDQAIAETERLAAPIEVERARASGLERDLLAERGHLEWLQAERDAERDQLQRQVRSLESELHRERTRREGADRELAQARQLAERGDDEARRLAAEHAEDLEIHRRLGDLVAGTEKRAATLVEQVAALQSAMSIIGERSLELECRSAEESERVGALTEGAVELGTKLDAQLRRETGLSRTLDDVRARVEARDVELSVARGRAEQLESELTETRSARSALDGELMQSEATRRQIDAELAQGRDELAATERRIELLATERDDAIAYRQEAERRVQGLRASVGAFNDRLSMFHLRVTNAEARAGTLDRRAAEAGASIEALQEMTDDLAEQLAARQAELARASAQTKLQERAAEQSAGRVQQLEASLDAIALERAEEVREAQARTEELARERDAA
;
A
#
# COMPACT_ATOMS: atom_id res chain seq x y z
N MET A 1 41.05 -8.58 -10.77
CA MET A 1 42.22 -7.69 -10.61
C MET A 1 41.71 -6.27 -10.55
N TRP A 2 42.39 -5.37 -9.85
CA TRP A 2 42.02 -3.96 -9.83
C TRP A 2 43.25 -3.08 -10.05
N PHE A 3 43.03 -1.92 -10.66
CA PHE A 3 44.03 -0.88 -10.85
C PHE A 3 43.49 0.42 -10.30
N GLU A 4 44.25 1.05 -9.40
CA GLU A 4 43.93 2.36 -8.86
C GLU A 4 44.87 3.39 -9.48
N LEU A 5 44.31 4.29 -10.30
CA LEU A 5 45.06 5.38 -10.92
C LEU A 5 45.36 6.45 -9.87
N ALA A 6 46.63 6.68 -9.58
CA ALA A 6 47.06 7.73 -8.66
C ALA A 6 47.28 9.06 -9.40
N GLU A 7 47.93 9.01 -10.57
CA GLU A 7 48.28 10.20 -11.33
C GLU A 7 48.30 9.92 -12.84
N PHE A 8 47.80 10.87 -13.63
CA PHE A 8 47.84 10.83 -15.09
C PHE A 8 48.30 12.17 -15.63
N GLU A 9 49.51 12.22 -16.16
CA GLU A 9 50.11 13.44 -16.67
C GLU A 9 50.34 13.39 -18.18
N LEU A 10 50.13 14.54 -18.83
CA LEU A 10 50.54 14.75 -20.22
C LEU A 10 51.71 15.75 -20.24
N LEU A 11 52.88 15.26 -20.62
CA LEU A 11 54.11 16.05 -20.71
C LEU A 11 54.50 16.23 -22.19
N PRO A 12 54.92 17.42 -22.64
CA PRO A 12 55.47 17.58 -23.99
C PRO A 12 56.81 16.85 -24.08
N ALA A 13 56.92 15.85 -24.96
CA ALA A 13 58.15 15.08 -25.18
C ALA A 13 58.98 15.66 -26.33
N SER A 14 58.31 16.10 -27.39
CA SER A 14 58.90 16.81 -28.53
C SER A 14 57.89 17.78 -29.16
N ALA A 15 58.23 18.44 -30.27
CA ALA A 15 57.30 19.28 -31.00
C ALA A 15 56.03 18.52 -31.44
N ASP A 16 56.19 17.25 -31.81
CA ASP A 16 55.13 16.42 -32.41
C ASP A 16 54.66 15.27 -31.52
N SER A 17 55.25 15.05 -30.35
CA SER A 17 54.90 13.97 -29.43
C SER A 17 54.68 14.43 -27.99
N MET A 18 53.72 13.79 -27.33
CA MET A 18 53.43 13.92 -25.91
C MET A 18 53.82 12.62 -25.21
N LEU A 19 54.37 12.75 -24.01
CA LEU A 19 54.57 11.68 -23.06
C LEU A 19 53.36 11.61 -22.13
N LEU A 20 52.71 10.46 -22.07
CA LEU A 20 51.65 10.16 -21.12
C LEU A 20 52.28 9.37 -19.97
N ARG A 21 52.36 9.99 -18.80
CA ARG A 21 52.89 9.35 -17.59
C ARG A 21 51.73 8.89 -16.72
N LEU A 22 51.70 7.59 -16.45
CA LEU A 22 50.72 6.90 -15.62
C LEU A 22 51.40 6.46 -14.34
N THR A 23 50.84 6.85 -13.20
CA THR A 23 51.25 6.34 -11.88
C THR A 23 50.03 5.73 -11.21
N GLY A 24 50.14 4.52 -10.69
CA GLY A 24 49.03 3.85 -10.02
C GLY A 24 49.46 2.65 -9.21
N ARG A 25 48.47 1.85 -8.77
CA ARG A 25 48.71 0.65 -7.96
C ARG A 25 47.94 -0.54 -8.53
N TRP A 26 48.63 -1.67 -8.69
CA TRP A 26 48.03 -2.93 -9.12
C TRP A 26 47.68 -3.80 -7.94
N GLY A 27 46.42 -4.19 -7.83
CA GLY A 27 45.91 -5.04 -6.76
C GLY A 27 45.28 -6.34 -7.25
N ALA A 28 45.50 -7.40 -6.49
CA ALA A 28 44.94 -8.73 -6.74
C ALA A 28 44.76 -9.50 -5.43
N THR A 29 43.93 -10.55 -5.44
CA THR A 29 43.73 -11.45 -4.29
C THR A 29 44.93 -12.35 -3.98
N SER A 30 45.95 -12.36 -4.84
CA SER A 30 47.22 -13.05 -4.60
C SER A 30 48.35 -12.33 -5.35
N THR A 31 49.56 -12.39 -4.79
CA THR A 31 50.73 -11.77 -5.41
C THR A 31 51.08 -12.47 -6.72
N ARG A 32 51.07 -11.72 -7.83
CA ARG A 32 51.44 -12.26 -9.15
C ARG A 32 52.12 -11.21 -10.02
N ARG A 33 53.06 -11.67 -10.86
CA ARG A 33 53.72 -10.84 -11.89
C ARG A 33 52.79 -10.75 -13.10
N LEU A 34 52.63 -9.54 -13.60
CA LEU A 34 51.72 -9.17 -14.69
C LEU A 34 52.51 -9.01 -15.98
N LYS A 35 51.84 -9.14 -17.13
CA LYS A 35 52.40 -8.65 -18.39
C LYS A 35 52.48 -7.12 -18.37
N GLN A 36 53.27 -6.54 -19.27
CA GLN A 36 53.24 -5.09 -19.47
C GLN A 36 51.84 -4.68 -19.96
N PRO A 37 51.18 -3.71 -19.28
CA PRO A 37 49.89 -3.21 -19.71
C PRO A 37 50.05 -2.35 -20.97
N GLU A 38 49.03 -2.38 -21.81
CA GLU A 38 48.96 -1.60 -23.05
C GLU A 38 48.06 -0.38 -22.83
N LEU A 39 48.56 0.82 -23.13
CA LEU A 39 47.73 2.01 -23.13
C LEU A 39 47.06 2.17 -24.50
N VAL A 40 45.74 2.18 -24.50
CA VAL A 40 44.92 2.25 -25.70
C VAL A 40 44.17 3.59 -25.73
N LEU A 41 44.33 4.34 -26.82
CA LEU A 41 43.52 5.51 -27.12
C LEU A 41 42.39 5.13 -28.08
N ASN A 42 41.16 5.43 -27.70
CA ASN A 42 40.00 5.30 -28.57
C ASN A 42 39.60 6.67 -29.11
N LEU A 43 39.66 6.82 -30.42
CA LEU A 43 39.41 8.06 -31.17
C LEU A 43 38.30 7.83 -32.17
N ASP A 44 37.09 8.31 -31.89
CA ASP A 44 35.93 8.17 -32.79
C ASP A 44 35.68 6.70 -33.25
N GLY A 45 35.96 5.74 -32.36
CA GLY A 45 35.84 4.29 -32.63
C GLY A 45 37.10 3.63 -33.19
N ALA A 46 38.15 4.38 -33.54
CA ALA A 46 39.45 3.83 -33.91
C ALA A 46 40.30 3.56 -32.68
N ARG A 47 40.85 2.34 -32.58
CA ARG A 47 41.72 1.87 -31.50
C ARG A 47 43.18 2.13 -31.85
N HIS A 48 43.91 2.86 -31.01
CA HIS A 48 45.33 3.12 -31.15
C HIS A 48 46.08 2.64 -29.90
N VAL A 49 46.89 1.59 -30.04
CA VAL A 49 47.76 1.11 -28.96
C VAL A 49 49.03 1.96 -28.95
N LEU A 50 49.38 2.52 -27.79
CA LEU A 50 50.56 3.35 -27.61
C LEU A 50 51.76 2.51 -27.21
N GLU A 51 52.93 2.90 -27.71
CA GLU A 51 54.19 2.25 -27.37
C GLU A 51 54.62 2.63 -25.96
N LEU A 52 54.92 1.62 -25.15
CA LEU A 52 55.52 1.79 -23.84
C LEU A 52 56.96 2.25 -24.00
N LEU A 53 57.30 3.38 -23.39
CA LEU A 53 58.68 3.85 -23.33
C LEU A 53 59.38 3.04 -22.25
N THR A 54 60.17 2.05 -22.68
CA THR A 54 60.94 1.18 -21.81
C THR A 54 61.90 1.98 -20.93
N GLY A 55 61.59 2.06 -19.63
CA GLY A 55 62.61 2.14 -18.58
C GLY A 55 62.94 0.71 -18.12
N ASP A 56 64.07 0.51 -17.43
CA ASP A 56 64.48 -0.77 -16.80
C ASP A 56 63.53 -1.22 -15.67
N GLU A 57 62.26 -0.82 -15.67
CA GLU A 57 61.32 -1.20 -14.64
C GLU A 57 60.91 -2.68 -14.80
N PRO A 58 60.97 -3.46 -13.71
CA PRO A 58 60.53 -4.84 -13.72
C PRO A 58 59.04 -4.93 -14.07
N ASP A 59 58.61 -6.02 -14.70
CA ASP A 59 57.21 -6.24 -15.02
C ASP A 59 56.31 -5.98 -13.79
N PRO A 60 55.14 -5.35 -13.98
CA PRO A 60 54.29 -4.97 -12.86
C PRO A 60 53.96 -6.18 -11.99
N GLN A 61 53.91 -5.99 -10.68
CA GLN A 61 53.43 -6.99 -9.74
C GLN A 61 52.11 -6.52 -9.16
N ALA A 62 51.09 -7.37 -9.13
CA ALA A 62 49.89 -7.10 -8.33
C ALA A 62 50.06 -7.76 -6.96
N THR A 63 49.71 -7.06 -5.89
CA THR A 63 49.70 -7.58 -4.50
C THR A 63 48.35 -7.28 -3.85
N GLU A 64 48.04 -7.91 -2.71
CA GLU A 64 46.79 -7.62 -1.98
C GLU A 64 46.68 -6.15 -1.53
N GLN A 65 47.82 -5.50 -1.24
CA GLN A 65 47.89 -4.12 -0.75
C GLN A 65 48.03 -3.06 -1.86
N GLY A 66 48.09 -3.50 -3.12
CA GLY A 66 48.40 -2.64 -4.27
C GLY A 66 49.90 -2.36 -4.40
N SER A 67 50.58 -2.91 -5.40
CA SER A 67 51.97 -2.55 -5.69
C SER A 67 52.01 -1.28 -6.54
N ALA A 68 52.88 -0.34 -6.18
CA ALA A 68 53.09 0.86 -6.99
C ALA A 68 53.65 0.49 -8.38
N TRP A 69 53.17 1.19 -9.40
CA TRP A 69 53.58 1.00 -10.78
C TRP A 69 53.53 2.33 -11.52
N THR A 70 54.54 2.57 -12.35
CA THR A 70 54.65 3.76 -13.19
C THR A 70 54.92 3.34 -14.63
N ALA A 71 54.37 4.07 -15.60
CA ALA A 71 54.71 3.85 -17.00
C ALA A 71 54.62 5.14 -17.81
N GLY A 72 55.51 5.27 -18.78
CA GLY A 72 55.47 6.33 -19.78
C GLY A 72 55.06 5.76 -21.14
N TYR A 73 54.12 6.41 -21.82
CA TYR A 73 53.73 6.07 -23.19
C TYR A 73 53.94 7.28 -24.08
N SER A 74 54.37 7.05 -25.32
CA SER A 74 54.47 8.14 -26.30
C SER A 74 53.25 8.17 -27.20
N ALA A 75 52.68 9.35 -27.44
CA ALA A 75 51.64 9.55 -28.44
C ALA A 75 51.92 10.79 -29.29
N PRO A 76 51.66 10.74 -30.60
CA PRO A 76 51.64 11.94 -31.43
C PRO A 76 50.66 12.99 -30.88
N ARG A 77 51.09 14.25 -30.83
CA ARG A 77 50.28 15.38 -30.36
C ARG A 77 48.99 15.54 -31.16
N SER A 78 49.01 15.16 -32.44
CA SER A 78 47.85 15.15 -33.34
C SER A 78 46.77 14.15 -32.93
N LEU A 79 47.11 13.04 -32.26
CA LEU A 79 46.13 12.07 -31.75
C LEU A 79 45.40 12.61 -30.52
N LEU A 80 46.13 13.28 -29.62
CA LEU A 80 45.58 13.84 -28.37
C LEU A 80 44.84 15.17 -28.56
N ALA A 81 45.09 15.90 -29.66
CA ALA A 81 44.42 17.15 -29.97
C ALA A 81 42.93 16.99 -30.37
N ARG A 82 42.44 15.76 -30.55
CA ARG A 82 41.05 15.48 -30.94
C ARG A 82 40.08 15.67 -29.78
N PRO A 83 38.83 16.11 -30.02
CA PRO A 83 37.88 16.47 -28.97
C PRO A 83 37.29 15.28 -28.19
N ARG A 84 37.47 14.03 -28.66
CA ARG A 84 36.90 12.82 -28.06
C ARG A 84 37.95 11.71 -28.00
N VAL A 85 38.93 11.89 -27.12
CA VAL A 85 39.91 10.83 -26.80
C VAL A 85 39.49 10.19 -25.48
N SER A 86 39.24 8.88 -25.48
CA SER A 86 39.18 8.11 -24.24
C SER A 86 40.43 7.24 -24.12
N CYS A 87 41.01 7.22 -22.93
CA CYS A 87 42.20 6.44 -22.61
C CYS A 87 41.77 5.21 -21.80
N THR A 88 42.21 4.04 -22.22
CA THR A 88 41.96 2.78 -21.51
C THR A 88 43.27 2.05 -21.34
N LEU A 89 43.54 1.57 -20.13
CA LEU A 89 44.67 0.69 -19.86
C LEU A 89 44.17 -0.75 -19.99
N GLU A 90 44.79 -1.54 -20.86
CA GLU A 90 44.46 -2.95 -21.06
C GLU A 90 45.54 -3.85 -20.47
N LEU A 91 45.14 -4.87 -19.72
CA LEU A 91 46.04 -5.86 -19.14
C LEU A 91 45.38 -7.23 -19.07
N GLU A 92 45.97 -8.24 -19.73
CA GLU A 92 45.49 -9.63 -19.70
C GLU A 92 44.01 -9.82 -20.08
N GLY A 93 43.45 -8.90 -20.87
CA GLY A 93 42.04 -8.90 -21.28
C GLY A 93 41.11 -8.06 -20.40
N ASP A 94 41.59 -7.56 -19.26
CA ASP A 94 40.88 -6.58 -18.44
C ASP A 94 41.11 -5.16 -19.00
N THR A 95 40.08 -4.33 -18.97
CA THR A 95 40.12 -2.93 -19.43
C THR A 95 39.83 -1.99 -18.28
N PHE A 96 40.72 -1.04 -18.04
CA PHE A 96 40.59 -0.03 -17.00
C PHE A 96 40.42 1.35 -17.66
N ALA A 97 39.24 1.95 -17.48
CA ALA A 97 38.97 3.29 -18.01
C ALA A 97 39.77 4.33 -17.21
N LEU A 98 40.63 5.07 -17.90
CA LEU A 98 41.40 6.15 -17.31
C LEU A 98 40.61 7.44 -17.45
N ILE A 99 40.09 7.95 -16.33
CA ILE A 99 39.51 9.28 -16.27
C ILE A 99 40.68 10.23 -15.99
N PRO A 100 41.10 11.09 -16.95
CA PRO A 100 42.19 12.01 -16.70
C PRO A 100 41.76 13.00 -15.60
N VAL A 101 42.31 12.81 -14.40
CA VAL A 101 42.10 13.70 -13.26
C VAL A 101 42.98 14.93 -13.50
N GLY A 102 42.38 16.03 -13.91
CA GLY A 102 43.06 17.31 -14.04
C GLY A 102 43.78 17.52 -15.38
N ILE A 103 43.02 17.59 -16.47
CA ILE A 103 43.45 18.44 -17.58
C ILE A 103 43.11 19.88 -17.14
N PRO A 104 44.05 20.70 -16.65
CA PRO A 104 43.78 22.13 -16.53
C PRO A 104 43.44 22.61 -17.94
N ALA A 105 42.29 23.28 -18.10
CA ALA A 105 41.87 23.90 -19.35
C ALA A 105 42.88 24.96 -19.88
N ASP A 106 43.97 25.18 -19.16
CA ASP A 106 44.94 26.26 -19.32
C ASP A 106 46.14 25.94 -20.23
N THR A 107 46.23 24.74 -20.80
CA THR A 107 47.27 24.43 -21.82
C THR A 107 46.84 24.73 -23.26
N ARG A 108 45.63 25.28 -23.49
CA ARG A 108 45.21 25.77 -24.81
C ARG A 108 45.53 27.23 -25.09
N SER A 109 45.99 28.01 -24.11
CA SER A 109 46.16 29.45 -24.29
C SER A 109 47.36 30.03 -23.56
N GLN A 110 48.57 29.59 -23.92
CA GLN A 110 49.75 30.45 -23.80
C GLN A 110 49.94 31.31 -25.06
N VAL A 111 48.91 32.06 -25.46
CA VAL A 111 49.06 33.28 -26.26
C VAL A 111 47.92 34.23 -25.93
N ILE A 112 48.21 35.22 -25.07
CA ILE A 112 47.71 36.60 -25.08
C ILE A 112 46.24 36.81 -25.52
N GLN A 113 45.32 37.08 -24.58
CA GLN A 113 44.59 38.37 -24.48
C GLN A 113 43.52 38.36 -23.37
N VAL A 114 43.49 39.46 -22.64
CA VAL A 114 42.50 39.89 -21.65
C VAL A 114 41.12 39.97 -22.32
N VAL A 115 40.14 39.16 -21.90
CA VAL A 115 38.72 39.33 -22.29
C VAL A 115 37.81 39.14 -21.06
N ASP A 116 36.81 40.02 -21.00
CA ASP A 116 35.91 40.39 -19.92
C ASP A 116 35.31 39.24 -19.07
N THR A 117 35.53 39.33 -17.75
CA THR A 117 34.96 38.48 -16.70
C THR A 117 33.43 38.61 -16.53
N ARG A 118 32.79 39.49 -17.29
CA ARG A 118 31.34 39.78 -17.16
C ARG A 118 30.46 38.77 -17.90
N GLU A 119 30.94 38.23 -19.01
CA GLU A 119 30.18 37.30 -19.85
C GLU A 119 30.17 35.88 -19.25
N ALA A 120 31.29 35.47 -18.64
CA ALA A 120 31.38 34.21 -17.91
C ALA A 120 30.45 34.17 -16.67
N LEU A 121 30.31 35.30 -15.97
CA LEU A 121 29.38 35.42 -14.83
C LEU A 121 27.91 35.41 -15.29
N ALA A 122 27.60 36.03 -16.44
CA ALA A 122 26.26 36.01 -17.02
C ALA A 122 25.82 34.60 -17.43
N ILE A 123 26.74 33.82 -18.01
CA ILE A 123 26.48 32.42 -18.37
C ILE A 123 26.30 31.54 -17.12
N ALA A 124 27.08 31.77 -16.06
CA ALA A 124 26.92 31.05 -14.80
C ALA A 124 25.55 31.35 -14.14
N ASN A 125 25.14 32.62 -14.12
CA ASN A 125 23.85 33.02 -13.57
C ASN A 125 22.66 32.51 -14.41
N GLN A 126 22.79 32.46 -15.74
CA GLN A 126 21.77 31.84 -16.59
C GLN A 126 21.64 30.33 -16.35
N ARG A 127 22.74 29.62 -16.09
CA ARG A 127 22.71 28.19 -15.74
C ARG A 127 22.09 27.94 -14.37
N ALA A 128 22.37 28.80 -13.39
CA ALA A 128 21.73 28.72 -12.08
C ALA A 128 20.21 28.97 -12.17
N ALA A 129 19.79 29.99 -12.94
CA ALA A 129 18.37 30.27 -13.18
C ALA A 129 17.66 29.13 -13.94
N ALA A 130 18.33 28.51 -14.91
CA ALA A 130 17.79 27.34 -15.62
C ALA A 130 17.63 26.13 -14.69
N ALA A 131 18.60 25.89 -13.79
CA ALA A 131 18.51 24.82 -12.80
C ALA A 131 17.39 25.05 -11.78
N GLU A 132 17.17 26.30 -11.35
CA GLU A 132 16.03 26.66 -10.48
C GLU A 132 14.68 26.45 -11.19
N GLN A 133 14.57 26.81 -12.47
CA GLN A 133 13.36 26.57 -13.26
C GLN A 133 13.09 25.08 -13.43
N GLU A 134 14.12 24.27 -13.68
CA GLU A 134 14.00 22.83 -13.80
C GLU A 134 13.59 22.17 -12.46
N ALA A 135 14.17 22.62 -11.35
CA ALA A 135 13.78 22.17 -10.02
C ALA A 135 12.32 22.55 -9.68
N SER A 136 11.89 23.76 -10.05
CA SER A 136 10.50 24.19 -9.87
C SER A 136 9.53 23.36 -10.71
N ALA A 137 9.87 23.07 -11.97
CA ALA A 137 9.07 22.23 -12.85
C ALA A 137 8.98 20.79 -12.32
N GLN A 138 10.05 20.25 -11.74
CA GLN A 138 10.05 18.93 -11.11
C GLN A 138 9.16 18.89 -9.86
N LEU A 139 9.16 19.94 -9.03
CA LEU A 139 8.28 20.06 -7.88
C LEU A 139 6.80 20.17 -8.29
N GLU A 140 6.49 20.92 -9.35
CA GLU A 140 5.13 21.00 -9.89
C GLU A 140 4.66 19.67 -10.48
N ALA A 141 5.52 18.97 -11.23
CA ALA A 141 5.21 17.64 -11.76
C ALA A 141 4.95 16.63 -10.64
N ARG A 142 5.75 16.67 -9.57
CA ARG A 142 5.53 15.84 -8.38
C ARG A 142 4.21 16.18 -7.69
N ALA A 143 3.88 17.46 -7.51
CA ALA A 143 2.62 17.88 -6.93
C ALA A 143 1.40 17.45 -7.78
N GLN A 144 1.53 17.42 -9.11
CA GLN A 144 0.49 16.90 -10.01
C GLN A 144 0.31 15.39 -9.87
N LEU A 145 1.40 14.63 -9.75
CA LEU A 145 1.34 13.19 -9.50
C LEU A 145 0.70 12.87 -8.15
N GLU A 146 1.02 13.62 -7.09
CA GLU A 146 0.41 13.44 -5.76
C GLU A 146 -1.10 13.74 -5.79
N ARG A 147 -1.54 14.76 -6.54
CA ARG A 147 -2.98 15.00 -6.76
C ARG A 147 -3.66 13.86 -7.53
N ALA A 148 -3.03 13.39 -8.60
CA ALA A 148 -3.57 12.28 -9.40
C ALA A 148 -3.66 10.97 -8.58
N LEU A 149 -2.68 10.71 -7.70
CA LEU A 149 -2.72 9.60 -6.76
C LEU A 149 -3.87 9.75 -5.76
N GLY A 150 -4.04 10.94 -5.16
CA GLY A 150 -5.16 11.20 -4.25
C GLY A 150 -6.54 11.05 -4.92
N GLU A 151 -6.68 11.43 -6.19
CA GLU A 151 -7.90 11.20 -6.97
C GLU A 151 -8.14 9.71 -7.21
N ARG A 152 -7.09 8.93 -7.52
CA ARG A 152 -7.19 7.47 -7.71
C ARG A 152 -7.50 6.74 -6.42
N GLU A 153 -6.93 7.15 -5.30
CA GLU A 153 -7.27 6.60 -3.97
C GLU A 153 -8.73 6.90 -3.60
N SER A 154 -9.22 8.10 -3.92
CA SER A 154 -10.62 8.47 -3.74
C SER A 154 -11.55 7.63 -4.62
N GLU A 155 -11.16 7.36 -5.87
CA GLU A 155 -11.90 6.51 -6.81
C GLU A 155 -11.92 5.05 -6.35
N LEU A 156 -10.79 4.52 -5.88
CA LEU A 156 -10.70 3.18 -5.29
C LEU A 156 -11.58 3.05 -4.04
N SER A 157 -11.58 4.07 -3.17
CA SER A 157 -12.45 4.09 -1.99
C SER A 157 -13.93 4.06 -2.39
N ARG A 158 -14.34 4.80 -3.42
CA ARG A 158 -15.71 4.77 -3.95
C ARG A 158 -16.07 3.41 -4.55
N LEU A 159 -15.15 2.81 -5.31
CA LEU A 159 -15.35 1.48 -5.88
C LEU A 159 -15.45 0.41 -4.80
N GLN A 160 -14.64 0.49 -3.75
CA GLN A 160 -14.71 -0.42 -2.61
C GLN A 160 -16.07 -0.33 -1.92
N ILE A 161 -16.57 0.87 -1.65
CA ILE A 161 -17.93 1.07 -1.10
C ILE A 161 -19.00 0.47 -2.03
N HIS A 162 -18.86 0.62 -3.34
CA HIS A 162 -19.80 0.01 -4.30
C HIS A 162 -19.72 -1.52 -4.34
N VAL A 163 -18.53 -2.10 -4.24
CA VAL A 163 -18.35 -3.55 -4.17
C VAL A 163 -18.97 -4.09 -2.88
N GLU A 164 -18.70 -3.46 -1.74
CA GLU A 164 -19.27 -3.83 -0.44
C GLU A 164 -20.80 -3.72 -0.44
N ALA A 165 -21.35 -2.64 -1.03
CA ALA A 165 -22.80 -2.48 -1.19
C ALA A 165 -23.39 -3.57 -2.11
N ALA A 166 -22.71 -3.91 -3.21
CA ALA A 166 -23.15 -4.96 -4.13
C ALA A 166 -23.08 -6.36 -3.49
N THR A 167 -22.08 -6.64 -2.66
CA THR A 167 -22.00 -7.90 -1.92
C THR A 167 -23.10 -8.00 -0.86
N GLN A 168 -23.35 -6.93 -0.11
CA GLN A 168 -24.46 -6.90 0.86
C GLN A 168 -25.82 -7.08 0.18
N GLN A 169 -25.99 -6.50 -1.01
CA GLN A 169 -27.23 -6.67 -1.77
C GLN A 169 -27.40 -8.11 -2.28
N ARG A 170 -26.33 -8.77 -2.76
CA ARG A 170 -26.38 -10.20 -3.12
C ARG A 170 -26.69 -11.09 -1.92
N GLU A 171 -26.14 -10.79 -0.75
CA GLU A 171 -26.44 -11.53 0.49
C GLU A 171 -27.90 -11.36 0.91
N LEU A 172 -28.46 -10.14 0.80
CA LEU A 172 -29.88 -9.88 1.04
C LEU A 172 -30.77 -10.62 0.03
N GLU A 173 -30.42 -10.61 -1.26
CA GLU A 173 -31.13 -11.34 -2.31
C GLU A 173 -31.07 -12.86 -2.07
N SER A 174 -29.90 -13.39 -1.69
CA SER A 174 -29.73 -14.80 -1.33
C SER A 174 -30.54 -15.18 -0.08
N SER A 175 -30.55 -14.33 0.94
CA SER A 175 -31.30 -14.55 2.19
C SER A 175 -32.81 -14.50 1.96
N THR A 176 -33.29 -13.58 1.13
CA THR A 176 -34.71 -13.49 0.75
C THR A 176 -35.13 -14.66 -0.14
N ALA A 177 -34.27 -15.12 -1.06
CA ALA A 177 -34.51 -16.33 -1.84
C ALA A 177 -34.59 -17.59 -0.96
N ALA A 178 -33.67 -17.75 -0.01
CA ALA A 178 -33.69 -18.86 0.94
C ALA A 178 -34.94 -18.85 1.83
N ARG A 179 -35.40 -17.67 2.29
CA ARG A 179 -36.67 -17.54 3.02
C ARG A 179 -37.87 -17.95 2.18
N ARG A 180 -37.95 -17.50 0.91
CA ARG A 180 -39.04 -17.90 0.00
C ARG A 180 -39.04 -19.41 -0.25
N GLN A 181 -37.87 -20.01 -0.44
CA GLN A 181 -37.76 -21.46 -0.60
C GLN A 181 -38.23 -22.20 0.66
N HIS A 182 -37.81 -21.75 1.85
CA HIS A 182 -38.25 -22.36 3.10
C HIS A 182 -39.77 -22.23 3.32
N GLU A 183 -40.36 -21.06 3.02
CA GLU A 183 -41.81 -20.87 3.06
C GLU A 183 -42.55 -21.78 2.06
N GLN A 184 -41.97 -22.00 0.88
CA GLN A 184 -42.53 -22.89 -0.12
C GLN A 184 -42.46 -24.36 0.32
N GLU A 185 -41.32 -24.79 0.88
CA GLU A 185 -41.19 -26.13 1.47
C GLU A 185 -42.18 -26.37 2.62
N LEU A 186 -42.45 -25.35 3.45
CA LEU A 186 -43.46 -25.43 4.51
C LEU A 186 -44.88 -25.56 3.94
N ARG A 187 -45.19 -24.86 2.83
CA ARG A 187 -46.47 -25.00 2.12
C ARG A 187 -46.62 -26.37 1.47
N ASP A 188 -45.57 -26.88 0.85
CA ASP A 188 -45.59 -28.19 0.20
C ASP A 188 -45.73 -29.31 1.23
N ARG A 189 -45.07 -29.18 2.40
CA ARG A 189 -45.26 -30.08 3.54
C ARG A 189 -46.68 -30.03 4.08
N SER A 190 -47.25 -28.85 4.29
CA SER A 190 -48.63 -28.75 4.81
C SER A 190 -49.66 -29.27 3.81
N LEU A 191 -49.44 -29.07 2.50
CA LEU A 191 -50.27 -29.68 1.45
C LEU A 191 -50.16 -31.21 1.46
N THR A 192 -48.95 -31.74 1.61
CA THR A 192 -48.71 -33.19 1.68
C THR A 192 -49.36 -33.80 2.92
N GLU A 193 -49.26 -33.14 4.08
CA GLU A 193 -49.94 -33.56 5.30
C GLU A 193 -51.47 -33.53 5.12
N ALA A 194 -52.04 -32.49 4.52
CA ALA A 194 -53.47 -32.40 4.25
C ALA A 194 -53.96 -33.51 3.30
N LEU A 195 -53.20 -33.82 2.24
CA LEU A 195 -53.51 -34.93 1.33
C LEU A 195 -53.42 -36.29 2.04
N SER A 196 -52.46 -36.47 2.93
CA SER A 196 -52.32 -37.72 3.71
C SER A 196 -53.52 -37.96 4.64
N VAL A 197 -54.11 -36.90 5.20
CA VAL A 197 -55.32 -37.01 6.02
C VAL A 197 -56.52 -37.44 5.17
N VAL A 198 -56.66 -36.88 3.97
CA VAL A 198 -57.73 -37.25 3.02
C VAL A 198 -57.57 -38.71 2.58
N ASP A 199 -56.35 -39.18 2.29
CA ASP A 199 -56.09 -40.56 1.89
C ASP A 199 -56.39 -41.56 3.01
N VAL A 200 -56.06 -41.23 4.26
CA VAL A 200 -56.38 -42.06 5.43
C VAL A 200 -57.89 -42.15 5.62
N GLU A 201 -58.62 -41.07 5.43
CA GLU A 201 -60.07 -41.02 5.60
C GLU A 201 -60.80 -41.75 4.46
N ALA A 202 -60.31 -41.63 3.22
CA ALA A 202 -60.78 -42.42 2.08
C ALA A 202 -60.54 -43.93 2.28
N ALA A 203 -59.33 -44.31 2.73
CA ALA A 203 -59.00 -45.71 3.02
C ALA A 203 -59.86 -46.29 4.16
N ARG A 204 -60.22 -45.47 5.16
CA ARG A 204 -61.13 -45.85 6.25
C ARG A 204 -62.53 -46.13 5.73
N LEU A 205 -63.08 -45.26 4.89
CA LEU A 205 -64.41 -45.45 4.27
C LEU A 205 -64.42 -46.67 3.36
N GLN A 206 -63.38 -46.87 2.56
CA GLN A 206 -63.27 -48.04 1.68
C GLN A 206 -63.13 -49.35 2.46
N SER A 207 -62.41 -49.34 3.58
CA SER A 207 -62.30 -50.50 4.48
C SER A 207 -63.65 -50.85 5.13
N GLN A 208 -64.48 -49.86 5.46
CA GLN A 208 -65.84 -50.11 5.98
C GLN A 208 -66.74 -50.79 4.95
N VAL A 209 -66.66 -50.37 3.67
CA VAL A 209 -67.43 -50.99 2.58
C VAL A 209 -66.99 -52.44 2.35
N ILE A 210 -65.67 -52.68 2.26
CA ILE A 210 -65.12 -54.03 2.07
C ILE A 210 -65.45 -54.95 3.26
N GLU A 211 -65.44 -54.43 4.48
CA GLU A 211 -65.80 -55.19 5.68
C GLU A 211 -67.28 -55.56 5.68
N GLN A 212 -68.17 -54.68 5.21
CA GLN A 212 -69.58 -55.02 5.02
C GLN A 212 -69.75 -56.12 3.96
N GLU A 213 -69.10 -56.00 2.79
CA GLU A 213 -69.16 -57.01 1.74
C GLU A 213 -68.60 -58.37 2.20
N ARG A 214 -67.49 -58.38 2.95
CA ARG A 214 -66.91 -59.61 3.50
C ARG A 214 -67.82 -60.27 4.51
N ARG A 215 -68.54 -59.51 5.34
CA ARG A 215 -69.52 -60.07 6.28
C ARG A 215 -70.66 -60.78 5.54
N TYR A 216 -71.13 -60.21 4.42
CA TYR A 216 -72.11 -60.87 3.56
C TYR A 216 -71.57 -62.16 2.92
N VAL A 217 -70.33 -62.14 2.41
CA VAL A 217 -69.72 -63.32 1.75
C VAL A 217 -69.36 -64.42 2.76
N ILE A 218 -68.88 -64.07 3.96
CA ILE A 218 -68.58 -65.05 5.02
C ILE A 218 -69.87 -65.69 5.54
N ALA A 219 -70.94 -64.92 5.73
CA ALA A 219 -72.25 -65.47 6.10
C ALA A 219 -72.75 -66.48 5.05
N ALA A 220 -72.60 -66.16 3.75
CA ALA A 220 -72.94 -67.06 2.67
C ALA A 220 -72.07 -68.34 2.64
N GLY A 221 -70.74 -68.21 2.80
CA GLY A 221 -69.81 -69.34 2.76
C GLY A 221 -69.79 -70.22 4.03
N VAL A 222 -70.27 -69.71 5.18
CA VAL A 222 -70.49 -70.53 6.38
C VAL A 222 -71.72 -71.41 6.20
N LEU A 223 -72.79 -70.88 5.61
CA LEU A 223 -73.98 -71.66 5.26
C LEU A 223 -73.66 -72.79 4.26
N GLU A 224 -72.81 -72.49 3.26
CA GLU A 224 -72.43 -73.44 2.22
C GLU A 224 -71.45 -74.53 2.73
N ARG A 225 -70.55 -74.20 3.66
CA ARG A 225 -69.62 -75.19 4.26
C ARG A 225 -70.27 -76.04 5.34
N LEU A 226 -71.25 -75.53 6.07
CA LEU A 226 -72.04 -76.35 7.00
C LEU A 226 -72.86 -77.40 6.24
N THR A 227 -73.42 -77.04 5.08
CA THR A 227 -74.11 -78.00 4.20
C THR A 227 -73.15 -79.02 3.56
N ALA A 228 -71.94 -78.62 3.17
CA ALA A 228 -70.97 -79.55 2.58
C ALA A 228 -70.31 -80.51 3.59
N ARG A 229 -70.03 -80.05 4.82
CA ARG A 229 -69.31 -80.87 5.83
C ARG A 229 -70.20 -81.92 6.49
N LEU A 230 -71.52 -81.76 6.44
CA LEU A 230 -72.51 -82.78 6.83
C LEU A 230 -72.60 -83.94 5.81
N GLY A 231 -72.03 -83.80 4.61
CA GLY A 231 -72.03 -84.84 3.59
C GLY A 231 -70.82 -85.78 3.56
N GLN A 232 -69.79 -85.61 4.42
CA GLN A 232 -68.48 -86.25 4.20
C GLN A 232 -67.75 -86.89 5.40
N VAL A 233 -68.33 -87.02 6.60
CA VAL A 233 -67.64 -87.72 7.70
C VAL A 233 -68.21 -89.12 7.92
N ASP A 234 -67.64 -90.06 7.18
CA ASP A 234 -67.74 -91.50 7.43
C ASP A 234 -66.99 -91.89 8.71
N GLY A 235 -67.67 -92.63 9.58
CA GLY A 235 -67.05 -93.74 10.31
C GLY A 235 -66.56 -93.51 11.74
N ARG A 236 -66.77 -92.34 12.35
CA ARG A 236 -66.70 -92.23 13.82
C ARG A 236 -68.01 -91.70 14.36
N ALA A 237 -68.82 -92.64 14.80
CA ALA A 237 -70.00 -92.47 15.64
C ALA A 237 -69.61 -91.87 17.01
N VAL A 238 -69.07 -90.65 17.00
CA VAL A 238 -69.24 -89.72 18.12
C VAL A 238 -70.64 -89.18 17.90
N ASP A 239 -71.59 -89.78 18.61
CA ASP A 239 -73.04 -89.56 18.58
C ASP A 239 -73.44 -88.49 17.57
N LEU A 240 -73.40 -88.85 16.28
CA LEU A 240 -73.82 -87.95 15.21
C LEU A 240 -75.29 -87.61 15.45
N ASP A 241 -76.05 -88.57 15.98
CA ASP A 241 -77.41 -88.38 16.47
C ASP A 241 -77.49 -87.42 17.67
N GLN A 242 -76.49 -87.35 18.57
CA GLN A 242 -76.51 -86.40 19.68
C GLN A 242 -76.01 -85.01 19.27
N ALA A 243 -75.01 -84.89 18.39
CA ALA A 243 -74.57 -83.60 17.86
C ALA A 243 -75.59 -83.04 16.87
N ILE A 244 -76.21 -83.86 16.01
CA ILE A 244 -77.35 -83.48 15.18
C ILE A 244 -78.55 -83.19 16.09
N ALA A 245 -78.89 -84.01 17.08
CA ALA A 245 -79.98 -83.68 18.01
C ALA A 245 -79.68 -82.49 18.92
N GLU A 246 -78.43 -82.13 19.21
CA GLU A 246 -78.04 -80.93 19.95
C GLU A 246 -78.04 -79.70 19.04
N THR A 247 -77.55 -79.80 17.80
CA THR A 247 -77.72 -78.72 16.80
C THR A 247 -79.16 -78.57 16.36
N GLU A 248 -79.96 -79.62 16.28
CA GLU A 248 -81.41 -79.57 16.07
C GLU A 248 -82.12 -79.11 17.34
N ARG A 249 -81.66 -79.45 18.55
CA ARG A 249 -82.20 -78.85 19.80
C ARG A 249 -81.87 -77.37 19.96
N LEU A 250 -80.76 -76.90 19.40
CA LEU A 250 -80.33 -75.49 19.46
C LEU A 250 -80.82 -74.70 18.24
N ALA A 251 -80.94 -75.33 17.08
CA ALA A 251 -81.52 -74.75 15.87
C ALA A 251 -83.05 -74.79 15.91
N ALA A 252 -83.71 -75.79 16.50
CA ALA A 252 -85.16 -75.82 16.65
C ALA A 252 -85.72 -74.58 17.35
N PRO A 253 -85.20 -74.10 18.49
CA PRO A 253 -85.68 -72.86 19.08
C PRO A 253 -85.34 -71.64 18.20
N ILE A 254 -84.23 -71.64 17.45
CA ILE A 254 -83.90 -70.53 16.54
C ILE A 254 -84.79 -70.54 15.29
N GLU A 255 -85.15 -71.70 14.74
CA GLU A 255 -86.06 -71.84 13.61
C GLU A 255 -87.52 -71.64 14.03
N VAL A 256 -87.91 -72.08 15.22
CA VAL A 256 -89.22 -71.79 15.81
C VAL A 256 -89.33 -70.29 16.10
N GLU A 257 -88.31 -69.66 16.69
CA GLU A 257 -88.33 -68.20 16.91
C GLU A 257 -88.16 -67.42 15.61
N ARG A 258 -87.46 -67.92 14.59
CA ARG A 258 -87.47 -67.31 13.24
C ARG A 258 -88.81 -67.44 12.56
N ALA A 259 -89.48 -68.59 12.65
CA ALA A 259 -90.80 -68.81 12.07
C ALA A 259 -91.86 -67.99 12.83
N ARG A 260 -91.70 -67.84 14.14
CA ARG A 260 -92.55 -67.01 15.00
C ARG A 260 -92.32 -65.52 14.75
N ALA A 261 -91.07 -65.08 14.64
CA ALA A 261 -90.70 -63.71 14.25
C ALA A 261 -91.17 -63.39 12.83
N SER A 262 -91.00 -64.30 11.87
CA SER A 262 -91.48 -64.11 10.48
C SER A 262 -93.01 -64.21 10.36
N GLY A 263 -93.68 -64.87 11.30
CA GLY A 263 -95.14 -64.89 11.43
C GLY A 263 -95.64 -63.56 12.00
N LEU A 264 -95.05 -63.13 13.12
CA LEU A 264 -95.31 -61.84 13.75
C LEU A 264 -95.02 -60.67 12.82
N GLU A 265 -93.92 -60.70 12.06
CA GLU A 265 -93.59 -59.64 11.10
C GLU A 265 -94.60 -59.56 9.96
N ARG A 266 -95.11 -60.70 9.48
CA ARG A 266 -96.20 -60.73 8.49
C ARG A 266 -97.52 -60.22 9.07
N ASP A 267 -97.84 -60.60 10.30
CA ASP A 267 -99.06 -60.14 10.98
C ASP A 267 -98.98 -58.64 11.31
N LEU A 268 -97.80 -58.15 11.72
CA LEU A 268 -97.54 -56.72 11.97
C LEU A 268 -97.54 -55.91 10.68
N LEU A 269 -97.01 -56.43 9.58
CA LEU A 269 -97.09 -55.77 8.28
C LEU A 269 -98.53 -55.73 7.75
N ALA A 270 -99.31 -56.78 7.96
CA ALA A 270 -100.73 -56.81 7.60
C ALA A 270 -101.56 -55.82 8.45
N GLU A 271 -101.35 -55.78 9.77
CA GLU A 271 -101.98 -54.81 10.67
C GLU A 271 -101.55 -53.38 10.36
N ARG A 272 -100.26 -53.15 10.09
CA ARG A 272 -99.76 -51.84 9.64
C ARG A 272 -100.42 -51.40 8.34
N GLY A 273 -100.52 -52.29 7.34
CA GLY A 273 -101.22 -51.99 6.09
C GLY A 273 -102.70 -51.69 6.29
N HIS A 274 -103.36 -52.38 7.23
CA HIS A 274 -104.76 -52.11 7.57
C HIS A 274 -104.94 -50.75 8.29
N LEU A 275 -104.03 -50.41 9.20
CA LEU A 275 -104.04 -49.12 9.90
C LEU A 275 -103.70 -47.95 8.97
N GLU A 276 -102.76 -48.12 8.04
CA GLU A 276 -102.43 -47.12 7.01
C GLU A 276 -103.63 -46.88 6.07
N TRP A 277 -104.34 -47.94 5.68
CA TRP A 277 -105.57 -47.82 4.89
C TRP A 277 -106.68 -47.09 5.66
N LEU A 278 -106.91 -47.43 6.93
CA LEU A 278 -107.89 -46.75 7.79
C LEU A 278 -107.52 -45.27 8.02
N GLN A 279 -106.24 -44.94 8.19
CA GLN A 279 -105.78 -43.56 8.30
C GLN A 279 -106.05 -42.79 7.01
N ALA A 280 -105.71 -43.35 5.85
CA ALA A 280 -105.95 -42.71 4.56
C ALA A 280 -107.45 -42.46 4.30
N GLU A 281 -108.33 -43.40 4.67
CA GLU A 281 -109.78 -43.25 4.54
C GLU A 281 -110.32 -42.14 5.46
N ARG A 282 -109.84 -42.08 6.70
CA ARG A 282 -110.24 -41.03 7.67
C ARG A 282 -109.67 -39.66 7.32
N ASP A 283 -108.46 -39.59 6.78
CA ASP A 283 -107.88 -38.35 6.25
C ASP A 283 -108.69 -37.83 5.06
N ALA A 284 -109.11 -38.71 4.14
CA ALA A 284 -109.97 -38.33 3.02
C ALA A 284 -111.34 -37.81 3.49
N GLU A 285 -111.96 -38.47 4.48
CA GLU A 285 -113.22 -38.03 5.10
C GLU A 285 -113.07 -36.67 5.80
N ARG A 286 -111.99 -36.48 6.56
CA ARG A 286 -111.65 -35.20 7.20
C ARG A 286 -111.46 -34.09 6.18
N ASP A 287 -110.72 -34.35 5.11
CA ASP A 287 -110.43 -33.35 4.08
C ASP A 287 -111.70 -32.99 3.27
N GLN A 288 -112.61 -33.93 3.10
CA GLN A 288 -113.94 -33.67 2.55
C GLN A 288 -114.77 -32.77 3.48
N LEU A 289 -114.82 -33.08 4.78
CA LEU A 289 -115.54 -32.26 5.77
C LEU A 289 -114.93 -30.87 5.92
N GLN A 290 -113.60 -30.75 5.92
CA GLN A 290 -112.93 -29.45 5.96
C GLN A 290 -113.23 -28.61 4.72
N ARG A 291 -113.32 -29.20 3.54
CA ARG A 291 -113.76 -28.49 2.33
C ARG A 291 -115.19 -27.97 2.47
N GLN A 292 -116.09 -28.77 3.06
CA GLN A 292 -117.46 -28.33 3.35
C GLN A 292 -117.52 -27.20 4.37
N VAL A 293 -116.73 -27.27 5.44
CA VAL A 293 -116.62 -26.20 6.45
C VAL A 293 -116.12 -24.92 5.81
N ARG A 294 -115.02 -24.95 5.05
CA ARG A 294 -114.48 -23.75 4.37
C ARG A 294 -115.49 -23.16 3.38
N SER A 295 -116.25 -24.00 2.68
CA SER A 295 -117.33 -23.55 1.79
C SER A 295 -118.40 -22.79 2.58
N LEU A 296 -118.88 -23.37 3.69
CA LEU A 296 -119.90 -22.76 4.54
C LEU A 296 -119.41 -21.50 5.26
N GLU A 297 -118.16 -21.47 5.71
CA GLU A 297 -117.54 -20.27 6.29
C GLU A 297 -117.43 -19.14 5.26
N SER A 298 -117.09 -19.48 4.01
CA SER A 298 -117.04 -18.49 2.93
C SER A 298 -118.44 -17.94 2.59
N GLU A 299 -119.47 -18.79 2.62
CA GLU A 299 -120.87 -18.37 2.46
C GLU A 299 -121.31 -17.49 3.62
N LEU A 300 -121.04 -17.92 4.86
CA LEU A 300 -121.34 -17.16 6.07
C LEU A 300 -120.65 -15.80 6.07
N HIS A 301 -119.38 -15.73 5.65
CA HIS A 301 -118.67 -14.47 5.54
C HIS A 301 -119.32 -13.54 4.50
N ARG A 302 -119.67 -14.06 3.32
CA ARG A 302 -120.41 -13.26 2.31
C ARG A 302 -121.74 -12.75 2.85
N GLU A 303 -122.50 -13.58 3.55
CA GLU A 303 -123.79 -13.17 4.13
C GLU A 303 -123.63 -12.16 5.27
N ARG A 304 -122.61 -12.31 6.13
CA ARG A 304 -122.27 -11.31 7.16
C ARG A 304 -121.85 -9.99 6.54
N THR A 305 -121.05 -10.00 5.47
CA THR A 305 -120.67 -8.76 4.77
C THR A 305 -121.87 -8.09 4.09
N ARG A 306 -122.78 -8.88 3.49
CA ARG A 306 -124.05 -8.35 2.94
C ARG A 306 -124.89 -7.71 4.04
N ARG A 307 -125.01 -8.37 5.19
CA ARG A 307 -125.73 -7.85 6.36
C ARG A 307 -125.06 -6.59 6.91
N GLU A 308 -123.75 -6.56 7.07
CA GLU A 308 -123.05 -5.35 7.51
C GLU A 308 -123.23 -4.18 6.53
N GLY A 309 -123.23 -4.46 5.21
CA GLY A 309 -123.52 -3.47 4.18
C GLY A 309 -124.91 -2.86 4.36
N ALA A 310 -125.93 -3.71 4.46
CA ALA A 310 -127.29 -3.25 4.69
C ALA A 310 -127.47 -2.61 6.09
N ASP A 311 -126.73 -3.02 7.12
CA ASP A 311 -126.74 -2.37 8.45
C ASP A 311 -126.15 -0.95 8.37
N ARG A 312 -125.11 -0.74 7.56
CA ARG A 312 -124.53 0.60 7.31
C ARG A 312 -125.48 1.48 6.52
N GLU A 313 -126.14 0.95 5.50
CA GLU A 313 -127.17 1.68 4.73
C GLU A 313 -128.32 2.08 5.64
N LEU A 314 -128.79 1.16 6.50
CA LEU A 314 -129.85 1.44 7.46
C LEU A 314 -129.42 2.44 8.54
N ALA A 315 -128.15 2.41 8.98
CA ALA A 315 -127.59 3.42 9.87
C ALA A 315 -127.45 4.79 9.19
N GLN A 316 -127.04 4.85 7.93
CA GLN A 316 -126.99 6.09 7.14
C GLN A 316 -128.39 6.66 6.94
N ALA A 317 -129.37 5.83 6.62
CA ALA A 317 -130.77 6.21 6.52
C ALA A 317 -131.29 6.79 7.84
N ARG A 318 -130.95 6.17 8.98
CA ARG A 318 -131.29 6.70 10.32
C ARG A 318 -130.63 8.05 10.60
N GLN A 319 -129.35 8.22 10.26
CA GLN A 319 -128.67 9.52 10.43
C GLN A 319 -129.26 10.61 9.55
N LEU A 320 -129.67 10.29 8.32
CA LEU A 320 -130.38 11.23 7.44
C LEU A 320 -131.77 11.57 8.01
N ALA A 321 -132.48 10.60 8.58
CA ALA A 321 -133.75 10.84 9.27
C ALA A 321 -133.62 11.74 10.50
N GLU A 322 -132.55 11.59 11.29
CA GLU A 322 -132.27 12.45 12.44
C GLU A 322 -131.94 13.91 12.06
N ARG A 323 -131.46 14.16 10.84
CA ARG A 323 -131.19 15.51 10.33
C ARG A 323 -132.43 16.30 9.90
N GLY A 324 -133.62 15.68 9.93
CA GLY A 324 -134.89 16.40 9.87
C GLY A 324 -135.28 16.94 8.49
N ASP A 325 -134.70 16.44 7.40
CA ASP A 325 -135.16 16.76 6.05
C ASP A 325 -136.40 15.92 5.69
N ASP A 326 -137.45 16.54 5.18
CA ASP A 326 -138.73 15.88 4.84
C ASP A 326 -138.58 14.79 3.74
N GLU A 327 -137.47 14.78 3.03
CA GLU A 327 -137.06 13.71 2.11
C GLU A 327 -136.72 12.40 2.84
N ALA A 328 -136.23 12.49 4.09
CA ALA A 328 -135.92 11.33 4.92
C ALA A 328 -137.16 10.58 5.45
N ARG A 329 -138.32 11.25 5.52
CA ARG A 329 -139.61 10.59 5.84
C ARG A 329 -140.14 9.75 4.68
N ARG A 330 -139.84 10.12 3.42
CA ARG A 330 -140.17 9.30 2.25
C ARG A 330 -139.23 8.10 2.13
N LEU A 331 -137.92 8.29 2.33
CA LEU A 331 -136.95 7.20 2.34
C LEU A 331 -137.21 6.20 3.47
N ALA A 332 -137.61 6.66 4.66
CA ALA A 332 -137.97 5.77 5.77
C ALA A 332 -139.17 4.84 5.47
N ALA A 333 -140.05 5.19 4.53
CA ALA A 333 -141.15 4.34 4.08
C ALA A 333 -140.73 3.33 3.00
N GLU A 334 -139.75 3.66 2.15
CA GLU A 334 -139.10 2.69 1.24
C GLU A 334 -138.22 1.69 2.01
N HIS A 335 -137.58 2.12 3.11
CA HIS A 335 -136.72 1.25 3.95
C HIS A 335 -137.46 0.22 4.83
N ALA A 336 -138.79 0.14 4.77
CA ALA A 336 -139.53 -0.96 5.38
C ALA A 336 -139.29 -2.30 4.67
N GLU A 337 -139.05 -2.26 3.35
CA GLU A 337 -138.71 -3.45 2.57
C GLU A 337 -137.27 -3.92 2.88
N ASP A 338 -136.36 -2.99 3.13
CA ASP A 338 -134.96 -3.27 3.54
C ASP A 338 -134.87 -3.92 4.93
N LEU A 339 -135.76 -3.57 5.86
CA LEU A 339 -135.85 -4.22 7.17
C LEU A 339 -136.28 -5.70 7.08
N GLU A 340 -137.15 -6.05 6.12
CA GLU A 340 -137.54 -7.44 5.92
C GLU A 340 -136.43 -8.26 5.25
N ILE A 341 -135.69 -7.65 4.31
CA ILE A 341 -134.47 -8.24 3.72
C ILE A 341 -133.45 -8.53 4.84
N HIS A 342 -133.26 -7.59 5.76
CA HIS A 342 -132.37 -7.77 6.90
C HIS A 342 -132.75 -8.90 7.84
N ARG A 343 -134.04 -9.06 8.12
CA ARG A 343 -134.52 -10.17 8.94
C ARG A 343 -134.27 -11.52 8.26
N ARG A 344 -134.52 -11.62 6.94
CA ARG A 344 -134.25 -12.84 6.16
C ARG A 344 -132.77 -13.18 6.08
N LEU A 345 -131.90 -12.18 5.91
CA LEU A 345 -130.45 -12.37 5.95
C LEU A 345 -129.98 -12.82 7.34
N GLY A 346 -130.57 -12.28 8.40
CA GLY A 346 -130.30 -12.72 9.77
C GLY A 346 -130.64 -14.19 10.03
N ASP A 347 -131.80 -14.64 9.56
CA ASP A 347 -132.23 -16.04 9.70
C ASP A 347 -131.34 -16.99 8.86
N LEU A 348 -130.87 -16.56 7.68
CA LEU A 348 -129.95 -17.33 6.84
C LEU A 348 -128.57 -17.50 7.48
N VAL A 349 -128.02 -16.41 8.02
CA VAL A 349 -126.74 -16.40 8.76
C VAL A 349 -126.81 -17.36 9.93
N ALA A 350 -127.86 -17.28 10.76
CA ALA A 350 -128.05 -18.18 11.90
C ALA A 350 -128.17 -19.66 11.48
N GLY A 351 -128.85 -19.93 10.35
CA GLY A 351 -128.95 -21.28 9.79
C GLY A 351 -127.60 -21.84 9.32
N THR A 352 -126.76 -21.02 8.69
CA THR A 352 -125.41 -21.42 8.24
C THR A 352 -124.43 -21.59 9.41
N GLU A 353 -124.51 -20.74 10.44
CA GLU A 353 -123.70 -20.87 11.67
C GLU A 353 -123.98 -22.19 12.38
N LYS A 354 -125.26 -22.58 12.50
CA LYS A 354 -125.64 -23.84 13.14
C LYS A 354 -125.09 -25.05 12.39
N ARG A 355 -125.09 -25.04 11.05
CA ARG A 355 -124.52 -26.12 10.22
C ARG A 355 -123.00 -26.17 10.31
N ALA A 356 -122.34 -25.02 10.33
CA ALA A 356 -120.88 -24.94 10.50
C ALA A 356 -120.46 -25.50 11.86
N ALA A 357 -121.19 -25.18 12.93
CA ALA A 357 -120.90 -25.70 14.27
C ALA A 357 -120.98 -27.25 14.34
N THR A 358 -121.99 -27.86 13.72
CA THR A 358 -122.12 -29.33 13.70
C THR A 358 -120.98 -30.02 12.93
N LEU A 359 -120.50 -29.42 11.85
CA LEU A 359 -119.37 -29.98 11.09
C LEU A 359 -118.03 -29.84 11.83
N VAL A 360 -117.85 -28.75 12.58
CA VAL A 360 -116.66 -28.57 13.44
C VAL A 360 -116.60 -29.65 14.53
N GLU A 361 -117.73 -30.00 15.15
CA GLU A 361 -117.80 -31.10 16.12
C GLU A 361 -117.45 -32.45 15.48
N GLN A 362 -117.90 -32.72 14.24
CA GLN A 362 -117.57 -33.95 13.52
C GLN A 362 -116.08 -34.03 13.17
N VAL A 363 -115.45 -32.92 12.77
CA VAL A 363 -114.01 -32.86 12.51
C VAL A 363 -113.20 -33.09 13.79
N ALA A 364 -113.64 -32.54 14.92
CA ALA A 364 -113.00 -32.76 16.22
C ALA A 364 -113.10 -34.24 16.67
N ALA A 365 -114.23 -34.88 16.44
CA ALA A 365 -114.40 -36.31 16.73
C ALA A 365 -113.46 -37.20 15.87
N LEU A 366 -113.31 -36.88 14.59
CA LEU A 366 -112.38 -37.60 13.69
C LEU A 366 -110.91 -37.39 14.10
N GLN A 367 -110.53 -36.18 14.52
CA GLN A 367 -109.18 -35.90 15.01
C GLN A 367 -108.85 -36.70 16.29
N SER A 368 -109.80 -36.86 17.20
CA SER A 368 -109.61 -37.68 18.40
C SER A 368 -109.43 -39.17 18.05
N ALA A 369 -110.20 -39.70 17.09
CA ALA A 369 -110.05 -41.08 16.63
C ALA A 369 -108.67 -41.33 15.96
N MET A 370 -108.18 -40.37 15.16
CA MET A 370 -106.84 -40.46 14.56
C MET A 370 -105.72 -40.50 15.61
N SER A 371 -105.84 -39.75 16.71
CA SER A 371 -104.85 -39.75 17.80
C SER A 371 -104.71 -41.13 18.44
N ILE A 372 -105.82 -41.84 18.64
CA ILE A 372 -105.84 -43.20 19.21
C ILE A 372 -105.17 -44.21 18.25
N ILE A 373 -105.34 -44.04 16.94
CA ILE A 373 -104.67 -44.87 15.93
C ILE A 373 -103.15 -44.60 15.93
N GLY A 374 -102.74 -43.33 16.08
CA GLY A 374 -101.32 -42.96 16.19
C GLY A 374 -100.63 -43.56 17.42
N GLU A 375 -101.29 -43.56 18.58
CA GLU A 375 -100.76 -44.19 19.81
C GLU A 375 -100.57 -45.70 19.64
N ARG A 376 -101.51 -46.40 18.99
CA ARG A 376 -101.37 -47.83 18.68
C ARG A 376 -100.22 -48.12 17.70
N SER A 377 -99.98 -47.25 16.73
CA SER A 377 -98.85 -47.40 15.81
C SER A 377 -97.51 -47.29 16.53
N LEU A 378 -97.37 -46.36 17.48
CA LEU A 378 -96.16 -46.20 18.29
C LEU A 378 -95.93 -47.39 19.23
N GLU A 379 -96.99 -47.96 19.81
CA GLU A 379 -96.87 -49.16 20.65
C GLU A 379 -96.35 -50.37 19.86
N LEU A 380 -96.75 -50.51 18.59
CA LEU A 380 -96.26 -51.57 17.70
C LEU A 380 -94.79 -51.34 17.29
N GLU A 381 -94.37 -50.09 17.07
CA GLU A 381 -92.98 -49.75 16.78
C GLU A 381 -92.05 -50.04 17.97
N CYS A 382 -92.47 -49.72 19.20
CA CYS A 382 -91.70 -50.05 20.40
C CYS A 382 -91.51 -51.57 20.57
N ARG A 383 -92.56 -52.37 20.34
CA ARG A 383 -92.44 -53.84 20.41
C ARG A 383 -91.53 -54.40 19.31
N SER A 384 -91.52 -53.81 18.12
CA SER A 384 -90.60 -54.19 17.05
C SER A 384 -89.14 -53.84 17.37
N ALA A 385 -88.90 -52.75 18.10
CA ALA A 385 -87.57 -52.30 18.49
C ALA A 385 -86.97 -53.20 19.60
N GLU A 386 -87.76 -53.55 20.61
CA GLU A 386 -87.34 -54.47 21.70
C GLU A 386 -86.92 -55.84 21.15
N GLU A 387 -87.66 -56.35 20.15
CA GLU A 387 -87.36 -57.65 19.56
C GLU A 387 -86.16 -57.59 18.60
N SER A 388 -85.90 -56.43 17.97
CA SER A 388 -84.67 -56.20 17.19
C SER A 388 -83.44 -56.10 18.09
N GLU A 389 -83.56 -55.51 19.29
CA GLU A 389 -82.47 -55.41 20.26
C GLU A 389 -82.08 -56.79 20.83
N ARG A 390 -83.06 -57.67 21.07
CA ARG A 390 -82.81 -59.08 21.45
C ARG A 390 -82.06 -59.86 20.36
N VAL A 391 -82.38 -59.63 19.08
CA VAL A 391 -81.66 -60.24 17.96
C VAL A 391 -80.24 -59.63 17.81
N GLY A 392 -80.08 -58.35 18.11
CA GLY A 392 -78.79 -57.65 18.18
C GLY A 392 -77.84 -58.22 19.24
N ALA A 393 -78.33 -58.43 20.46
CA ALA A 393 -77.52 -58.99 21.56
C ALA A 393 -77.04 -60.42 21.26
N LEU A 394 -77.86 -61.24 20.59
CA LEU A 394 -77.48 -62.59 20.17
C LEU A 394 -76.46 -62.59 19.02
N THR A 395 -76.43 -61.55 18.18
CA THR A 395 -75.47 -61.43 17.07
C THR A 395 -74.13 -60.83 17.52
N GLU A 396 -74.12 -59.89 18.48
CA GLU A 396 -72.88 -59.37 19.08
C GLU A 396 -72.08 -60.45 19.82
N GLY A 397 -72.76 -61.35 20.54
CA GLY A 397 -72.12 -62.50 21.18
C GLY A 397 -71.41 -63.44 20.19
N ALA A 398 -71.92 -63.57 18.96
CA ALA A 398 -71.28 -64.34 17.90
C ALA A 398 -70.09 -63.60 17.25
N VAL A 399 -70.13 -62.27 17.16
CA VAL A 399 -69.06 -61.41 16.61
C VAL A 399 -67.87 -61.32 17.56
N GLU A 400 -68.09 -61.29 18.87
CA GLU A 400 -67.01 -61.22 19.86
C GLU A 400 -66.14 -62.49 19.86
N LEU A 401 -66.75 -63.66 19.60
CA LEU A 401 -66.03 -64.92 19.43
C LEU A 401 -65.24 -64.98 18.11
N GLY A 402 -65.79 -64.43 17.01
CA GLY A 402 -65.10 -64.34 15.73
C GLY A 402 -63.89 -63.39 15.74
N THR A 403 -64.04 -62.21 16.34
CA THR A 403 -62.99 -61.18 16.40
C THR A 403 -61.81 -61.58 17.28
N LYS A 404 -62.04 -62.37 18.35
CA LYS A 404 -60.97 -62.94 19.17
C LYS A 404 -60.10 -63.94 18.39
N LEU A 405 -60.70 -64.75 17.52
CA LEU A 405 -59.99 -65.69 16.66
C LEU A 405 -59.17 -64.97 15.56
N ASP A 406 -59.75 -63.93 14.97
CA ASP A 406 -59.15 -63.13 13.89
C ASP A 406 -58.00 -62.23 14.37
N ALA A 407 -58.10 -61.69 15.59
CA ALA A 407 -57.04 -60.92 16.22
C ALA A 407 -55.77 -61.75 16.51
N GLN A 408 -55.94 -63.06 16.74
CA GLN A 408 -54.84 -63.97 17.00
C GLN A 408 -54.05 -64.29 15.71
N LEU A 409 -54.75 -64.45 14.59
CA LEU A 409 -54.16 -64.70 13.27
C LEU A 409 -53.47 -63.46 12.65
N ARG A 410 -53.98 -62.25 12.96
CA ARG A 410 -53.38 -60.98 12.50
C ARG A 410 -52.12 -60.59 13.27
N ARG A 411 -51.96 -61.03 14.52
CA ARG A 411 -50.74 -60.79 15.30
C ARG A 411 -49.54 -61.55 14.74
N GLU A 412 -49.71 -62.80 14.31
CA GLU A 412 -48.62 -63.60 13.73
C GLU A 412 -48.20 -63.11 12.34
N THR A 413 -49.14 -62.65 11.53
CA THR A 413 -48.84 -62.08 10.20
C THR A 413 -48.26 -60.66 10.25
N GLY A 414 -48.66 -59.86 11.26
CA GLY A 414 -48.08 -58.54 11.52
C GLY A 414 -46.62 -58.60 11.98
N LEU A 415 -46.27 -59.57 12.83
CA LEU A 415 -44.90 -59.75 13.34
C LEU A 415 -43.91 -60.11 12.22
N SER A 416 -44.32 -60.90 11.23
CA SER A 416 -43.49 -61.23 10.07
C SER A 416 -43.17 -60.00 9.20
N ARG A 417 -44.17 -59.14 8.94
CA ARG A 417 -43.94 -57.91 8.15
C ARG A 417 -43.08 -56.89 8.88
N THR A 418 -43.24 -56.76 10.20
CA THR A 418 -42.37 -55.87 10.97
C THR A 418 -40.92 -56.34 11.00
N LEU A 419 -40.66 -57.64 10.92
CA LEU A 419 -39.31 -58.19 10.81
C LEU A 419 -38.69 -57.88 9.43
N ASP A 420 -39.47 -57.99 8.36
CA ASP A 420 -39.01 -57.65 7.00
C ASP A 420 -38.74 -56.14 6.84
N ASP A 421 -39.59 -55.27 7.40
CA ASP A 421 -39.39 -53.82 7.41
C ASP A 421 -38.17 -53.40 8.24
N VAL A 422 -37.94 -54.04 9.40
CA VAL A 422 -36.75 -53.80 10.22
C VAL A 422 -35.50 -54.26 9.47
N ARG A 423 -35.55 -55.39 8.76
CA ARG A 423 -34.43 -55.87 7.93
C ARG A 423 -34.10 -54.89 6.80
N ALA A 424 -35.10 -54.42 6.07
CA ALA A 424 -34.91 -53.44 5.00
C ALA A 424 -34.37 -52.10 5.52
N ARG A 425 -34.80 -51.66 6.72
CA ARG A 425 -34.25 -50.46 7.37
C ARG A 425 -32.81 -50.64 7.82
N VAL A 426 -32.43 -51.83 8.30
CA VAL A 426 -31.04 -52.14 8.66
C VAL A 426 -30.15 -52.16 7.42
N GLU A 427 -30.60 -52.77 6.31
CA GLU A 427 -29.86 -52.77 5.04
C GLU A 427 -29.70 -51.36 4.46
N ALA A 428 -30.75 -50.52 4.51
CA ALA A 428 -30.66 -49.12 4.12
C ALA A 428 -29.68 -48.33 5.02
N ARG A 429 -29.68 -48.60 6.32
CA ARG A 429 -28.76 -47.95 7.27
C ARG A 429 -27.32 -48.38 7.08
N ASP A 430 -27.07 -49.63 6.69
CA ASP A 430 -25.73 -50.13 6.35
C ASP A 430 -25.17 -49.46 5.09
N VAL A 431 -26.00 -49.19 4.09
CA VAL A 431 -25.60 -48.42 2.90
C VAL A 431 -25.26 -46.96 3.27
N GLU A 432 -26.09 -46.31 4.09
CA GLU A 432 -25.81 -44.95 4.57
C GLU A 432 -24.54 -44.89 5.43
N LEU A 433 -24.31 -45.90 6.29
CA LEU A 433 -23.08 -46.02 7.08
C LEU A 433 -21.86 -46.26 6.20
N SER A 434 -22.00 -47.00 5.09
CA SER A 434 -20.92 -47.19 4.11
C SER A 434 -20.59 -45.89 3.37
N VAL A 435 -21.60 -45.12 2.94
CA VAL A 435 -21.39 -43.79 2.33
C VAL A 435 -20.78 -42.81 3.34
N ALA A 436 -21.24 -42.81 4.59
CA ALA A 436 -20.68 -41.98 5.64
C ALA A 436 -19.22 -42.34 5.96
N ARG A 437 -18.86 -43.65 5.94
CA ARG A 437 -17.46 -44.10 6.07
C ARG A 437 -16.60 -43.63 4.90
N GLY A 438 -17.06 -43.77 3.66
CA GLY A 438 -16.33 -43.27 2.49
C GLY A 438 -16.13 -41.75 2.54
N ARG A 439 -17.14 -41.00 3.00
CA ARG A 439 -17.04 -39.55 3.23
C ARG A 439 -16.04 -39.22 4.35
N ALA A 440 -16.01 -40.00 5.42
CA ALA A 440 -15.07 -39.82 6.53
C ALA A 440 -13.63 -40.11 6.11
N GLU A 441 -13.39 -41.19 5.34
CA GLU A 441 -12.08 -41.52 4.77
C GLU A 441 -11.59 -40.44 3.79
N GLN A 442 -12.50 -39.90 2.95
CA GLN A 442 -12.20 -38.78 2.08
C GLN A 442 -11.80 -37.52 2.88
N LEU A 443 -12.58 -37.19 3.92
CA LEU A 443 -12.27 -36.06 4.78
C LEU A 443 -10.95 -36.27 5.55
N GLU A 444 -10.63 -37.48 5.99
CA GLU A 444 -9.32 -37.78 6.60
C GLU A 444 -8.18 -37.58 5.61
N SER A 445 -8.35 -38.01 4.35
CA SER A 445 -7.38 -37.75 3.28
C SER A 445 -7.15 -36.26 3.07
N GLU A 446 -8.22 -35.47 2.92
CA GLU A 446 -8.15 -34.00 2.79
C GLU A 446 -7.51 -33.35 4.04
N LEU A 447 -7.75 -33.90 5.22
CA LEU A 447 -7.16 -33.41 6.47
C LEU A 447 -5.65 -33.74 6.58
N THR A 448 -5.21 -34.88 6.03
CA THR A 448 -3.78 -35.18 5.90
C THR A 448 -3.08 -34.31 4.85
N GLU A 449 -3.77 -34.00 3.76
CA GLU A 449 -3.27 -33.13 2.69
C GLU A 449 -3.14 -31.67 3.17
N THR A 450 -4.13 -31.17 3.91
CA THR A 450 -4.05 -29.85 4.55
C THR A 450 -3.00 -29.80 5.66
N ARG A 451 -2.79 -30.87 6.43
CA ARG A 451 -1.69 -30.95 7.42
C ARG A 451 -0.32 -30.94 6.76
N SER A 452 -0.14 -31.64 5.64
CA SER A 452 1.12 -31.63 4.90
C SER A 452 1.38 -30.28 4.23
N ALA A 453 0.36 -29.65 3.65
CA ALA A 453 0.43 -28.27 3.15
C ALA A 453 0.80 -27.26 4.26
N ARG A 454 0.20 -27.40 5.44
CA ARG A 454 0.55 -26.57 6.62
C ARG A 454 1.99 -26.80 7.06
N SER A 455 2.46 -28.06 7.10
CA SER A 455 3.86 -28.36 7.42
C SER A 455 4.84 -27.79 6.40
N ALA A 456 4.45 -27.74 5.12
CA ALA A 456 5.26 -27.12 4.08
C ALA A 456 5.35 -25.60 4.27
N LEU A 457 4.22 -24.94 4.55
CA LEU A 457 4.16 -23.51 4.87
C LEU A 457 4.95 -23.16 6.15
N ASP A 458 4.89 -23.98 7.18
CA ASP A 458 5.71 -23.80 8.40
C ASP A 458 7.20 -23.94 8.07
N GLY A 459 7.57 -24.84 7.15
CA GLY A 459 8.93 -24.97 6.63
C GLY A 459 9.40 -23.73 5.83
N GLU A 460 8.54 -23.21 4.96
CA GLU A 460 8.80 -21.97 4.21
C GLU A 460 8.91 -20.75 5.13
N LEU A 461 8.07 -20.67 6.16
CA LEU A 461 8.14 -19.62 7.18
C LEU A 461 9.47 -19.68 7.94
N MET A 462 9.92 -20.87 8.34
CA MET A 462 11.22 -21.04 9.00
C MET A 462 12.39 -20.67 8.07
N GLN A 463 12.29 -20.96 6.77
CA GLN A 463 13.29 -20.51 5.78
C GLN A 463 13.25 -18.98 5.58
N SER A 464 12.06 -18.38 5.56
CA SER A 464 11.90 -16.93 5.49
C SER A 464 12.43 -16.23 6.74
N GLU A 465 12.24 -16.80 7.93
CA GLU A 465 12.83 -16.27 9.16
C GLU A 465 14.35 -16.42 9.19
N ALA A 466 14.88 -17.55 8.70
CA ALA A 466 16.33 -17.76 8.61
C ALA A 466 16.99 -16.76 7.65
N THR A 467 16.38 -16.54 6.48
CA THR A 467 16.85 -15.52 5.52
C THR A 467 16.71 -14.11 6.10
N ARG A 468 15.63 -13.80 6.83
CA ARG A 468 15.51 -12.52 7.53
C ARG A 468 16.62 -12.31 8.56
N ARG A 469 16.91 -13.32 9.38
CA ARG A 469 18.03 -13.25 10.37
C ARG A 469 19.38 -13.06 9.68
N GLN A 470 19.59 -13.69 8.53
CA GLN A 470 20.80 -13.50 7.74
C GLN A 470 20.90 -12.05 7.22
N ILE A 471 19.83 -11.51 6.63
CA ILE A 471 19.78 -10.11 6.18
C ILE A 471 20.02 -9.14 7.35
N ASP A 472 19.41 -9.38 8.50
CA ASP A 472 19.60 -8.55 9.70
C ASP A 472 21.09 -8.56 10.16
N ALA A 473 21.76 -9.71 10.06
CA ALA A 473 23.19 -9.83 10.37
C ALA A 473 24.07 -9.10 9.35
N GLU A 474 23.78 -9.23 8.05
CA GLU A 474 24.48 -8.51 6.97
C GLU A 474 24.29 -6.99 7.09
N LEU A 475 23.10 -6.52 7.46
CA LEU A 475 22.83 -5.11 7.73
C LEU A 475 23.57 -4.59 8.97
N ALA A 476 23.69 -5.41 10.02
CA ALA A 476 24.48 -5.05 11.20
C ALA A 476 25.97 -4.92 10.85
N GLN A 477 26.51 -5.87 10.08
CA GLN A 477 27.88 -5.80 9.57
C GLN A 477 28.11 -4.55 8.71
N GLY A 478 27.20 -4.26 7.78
CA GLY A 478 27.30 -3.07 6.93
C GLY A 478 27.27 -1.76 7.71
N ARG A 479 26.53 -1.69 8.83
CA ARG A 479 26.54 -0.53 9.73
C ARG A 479 27.87 -0.37 10.46
N ASP A 480 28.47 -1.47 10.91
CA ASP A 480 29.77 -1.44 11.58
C ASP A 480 30.89 -1.03 10.61
N GLU A 481 30.84 -1.52 9.37
CA GLU A 481 31.74 -1.11 8.29
C GLU A 481 31.58 0.38 7.96
N LEU A 482 30.34 0.87 7.84
CA LEU A 482 30.07 2.30 7.64
C LEU A 482 30.65 3.15 8.78
N ALA A 483 30.39 2.77 10.04
CA ALA A 483 30.93 3.47 11.19
C ALA A 483 32.48 3.45 11.21
N ALA A 484 33.11 2.37 10.75
CA ALA A 484 34.57 2.31 10.60
C ALA A 484 35.07 3.26 9.50
N THR A 485 34.37 3.34 8.37
CA THR A 485 34.72 4.30 7.29
C THR A 485 34.54 5.75 7.72
N GLU A 486 33.48 6.08 8.48
CA GLU A 486 33.27 7.42 9.03
C GLU A 486 34.42 7.83 9.96
N ARG A 487 34.86 6.96 10.87
CA ARG A 487 36.03 7.21 11.72
C ARG A 487 37.31 7.39 10.90
N ARG A 488 37.46 6.65 9.79
CA ARG A 488 38.62 6.80 8.89
C ARG A 488 38.59 8.14 8.16
N ILE A 489 37.44 8.61 7.72
CA ILE A 489 37.26 9.93 7.10
C ILE A 489 37.60 11.03 8.11
N GLU A 490 37.14 10.89 9.37
CA GLU A 490 37.44 11.85 10.43
C GLU A 490 38.94 11.92 10.72
N LEU A 491 39.63 10.77 10.79
CA LEU A 491 41.08 10.72 10.94
C LEU A 491 41.79 11.38 9.74
N LEU A 492 41.38 11.08 8.50
CA LEU A 492 41.96 11.70 7.32
C LEU A 492 41.72 13.23 7.30
N ALA A 493 40.59 13.70 7.80
CA ALA A 493 40.34 15.13 7.96
C ALA A 493 41.31 15.77 8.96
N THR A 494 41.58 15.11 10.09
CA THR A 494 42.60 15.58 11.05
C THR A 494 44.01 15.57 10.46
N GLU A 495 44.40 14.50 9.75
CA GLU A 495 45.70 14.42 9.06
C GLU A 495 45.86 15.52 8.00
N ARG A 496 44.78 15.84 7.27
CA ARG A 496 44.76 16.95 6.31
C ARG A 496 44.96 18.29 6.99
N ASP A 497 44.29 18.54 8.10
CA ASP A 497 44.38 19.81 8.82
C ASP A 497 45.78 20.00 9.43
N ASP A 498 46.39 18.92 9.94
CA ASP A 498 47.80 18.91 10.35
C ASP A 498 48.74 19.20 9.18
N ALA A 499 48.52 18.58 8.01
CA ALA A 499 49.33 18.84 6.82
C ALA A 499 49.21 20.31 6.35
N ILE A 500 48.02 20.92 6.44
CA ILE A 500 47.82 22.34 6.16
C ILE A 500 48.62 23.20 7.15
N ALA A 501 48.58 22.87 8.44
CA ALA A 501 49.35 23.58 9.47
C ALA A 501 50.87 23.49 9.21
N TYR A 502 51.37 22.30 8.87
CA TYR A 502 52.78 22.10 8.48
C TYR A 502 53.15 22.92 7.24
N ARG A 503 52.28 22.97 6.22
CA ARG A 503 52.51 23.78 5.02
C ARG A 503 52.61 25.27 5.36
N GLN A 504 51.69 25.79 6.17
CA GLN A 504 51.71 27.19 6.61
C GLN A 504 52.97 27.53 7.39
N GLU A 505 53.44 26.62 8.25
CA GLU A 505 54.68 26.82 9.00
C GLU A 505 55.92 26.78 8.08
N ALA A 506 55.95 25.88 7.10
CA ALA A 506 56.99 25.86 6.08
C ALA A 506 57.00 27.17 5.25
N GLU A 507 55.83 27.67 4.85
CA GLU A 507 55.69 28.97 4.16
C GLU A 507 56.23 30.13 5.02
N ARG A 508 55.92 30.17 6.32
CA ARG A 508 56.48 31.16 7.26
C ARG A 508 58.00 31.09 7.34
N ARG A 509 58.57 29.88 7.41
CA ARG A 509 60.03 29.68 7.41
C ARG A 509 60.67 30.16 6.11
N VAL A 510 60.06 29.87 4.96
CA VAL A 510 60.54 30.36 3.66
C VAL A 510 60.48 31.87 3.58
N GLN A 511 59.41 32.50 4.08
CA GLN A 511 59.31 33.97 4.15
C GLN A 511 60.39 34.57 5.08
N GLY A 512 60.64 33.96 6.24
CA GLY A 512 61.71 34.35 7.14
C GLY A 512 63.10 34.24 6.51
N LEU A 513 63.36 33.14 5.78
CA LEU A 513 64.60 32.97 5.01
C LEU A 513 64.75 34.02 3.91
N ARG A 514 63.68 34.30 3.15
CA ARG A 514 63.70 35.37 2.13
C ARG A 514 64.02 36.73 2.74
N ALA A 515 63.42 37.07 3.88
CA ALA A 515 63.72 38.31 4.59
C ALA A 515 65.18 38.37 5.05
N SER A 516 65.72 37.26 5.56
CA SER A 516 67.12 37.14 5.98
C SER A 516 68.10 37.28 4.82
N VAL A 517 67.81 36.64 3.68
CA VAL A 517 68.58 36.79 2.43
C VAL A 517 68.53 38.23 1.91
N GLY A 518 67.36 38.88 1.95
CA GLY A 518 67.21 40.30 1.62
C GLY A 518 68.11 41.18 2.50
N ALA A 519 68.04 41.02 3.82
CA ALA A 519 68.88 41.78 4.75
C ALA A 519 70.38 41.50 4.56
N PHE A 520 70.76 40.28 4.19
CA PHE A 520 72.15 39.94 3.86
C PHE A 520 72.59 40.64 2.57
N ASN A 521 71.75 40.66 1.54
CA ASN A 521 72.03 41.34 0.27
C ASN A 521 72.19 42.86 0.46
N ASP A 522 71.38 43.47 1.34
CA ASP A 522 71.51 44.88 1.70
C ASP A 522 72.84 45.15 2.41
N ARG A 523 73.27 44.25 3.30
CA ARG A 523 74.60 44.32 3.96
C ARG A 523 75.73 44.18 2.96
N LEU A 524 75.63 43.28 1.99
CA LEU A 524 76.61 43.14 0.90
C LEU A 524 76.66 44.41 0.03
N SER A 525 75.51 44.99 -0.28
CA SER A 525 75.44 46.26 -1.04
C SER A 525 76.12 47.39 -0.26
N MET A 526 75.88 47.50 1.05
CA MET A 526 76.57 48.44 1.92
C MET A 526 78.07 48.16 2.04
N PHE A 527 78.48 46.90 2.04
CA PHE A 527 79.89 46.52 2.03
C PHE A 527 80.56 46.93 0.71
N HIS A 528 79.95 46.66 -0.44
CA HIS A 528 80.43 47.12 -1.74
C HIS A 528 80.57 48.63 -1.77
N LEU A 529 79.57 49.38 -1.29
CA LEU A 529 79.64 50.85 -1.21
C LEU A 529 80.82 51.32 -0.33
N ARG A 530 81.12 50.61 0.76
CA ARG A 530 82.29 50.88 1.62
C ARG A 530 83.61 50.57 0.90
N VAL A 531 83.68 49.47 0.15
CA VAL A 531 84.85 49.11 -0.65
C VAL A 531 85.10 50.14 -1.74
N THR A 532 84.09 50.52 -2.51
CA THR A 532 84.23 51.55 -3.55
C THR A 532 84.64 52.90 -2.97
N ASN A 533 84.11 53.28 -1.79
CA ASN A 533 84.57 54.49 -1.09
C ASN A 533 86.01 54.36 -0.58
N ALA A 534 86.43 53.18 -0.14
CA ALA A 534 87.81 52.92 0.29
C ALA A 534 88.78 52.97 -0.90
N GLU A 535 88.40 52.41 -2.06
CA GLU A 535 89.14 52.50 -3.32
C GLU A 535 89.27 53.94 -3.79
N ALA A 536 88.17 54.72 -3.75
CA ALA A 536 88.22 56.14 -4.08
C ALA A 536 89.17 56.91 -3.14
N ARG A 537 89.14 56.61 -1.83
CA ARG A 537 90.09 57.17 -0.86
C ARG A 537 91.53 56.76 -1.13
N ALA A 538 91.78 55.50 -1.48
CA ALA A 538 93.10 55.02 -1.87
C ALA A 538 93.62 55.80 -3.10
N GLY A 539 92.80 55.95 -4.13
CA GLY A 539 93.16 56.77 -5.30
C GLY A 539 93.43 58.24 -4.97
N THR A 540 92.75 58.84 -3.98
CA THR A 540 93.11 60.18 -3.50
C THR A 540 94.43 60.21 -2.73
N LEU A 541 94.76 59.16 -1.98
CA LEU A 541 96.03 59.04 -1.26
C LEU A 541 97.19 58.83 -2.24
N ASP A 542 97.01 58.00 -3.27
CA ASP A 542 98.01 57.80 -4.33
C ASP A 542 98.31 59.11 -5.07
N ARG A 543 97.27 59.89 -5.40
CA ARG A 543 97.46 61.22 -6.00
C ARG A 543 98.25 62.15 -5.08
N ARG A 544 97.93 62.18 -3.78
CA ARG A 544 98.67 62.99 -2.79
C ARG A 544 100.10 62.49 -2.62
N ALA A 545 100.34 61.18 -2.69
CA ALA A 545 101.68 60.61 -2.64
C ALA A 545 102.50 60.99 -3.88
N ALA A 546 101.89 60.99 -5.07
CA ALA A 546 102.52 61.45 -6.30
C ALA A 546 102.83 62.96 -6.26
N GLU A 547 101.89 63.79 -5.78
CA GLU A 547 102.09 65.24 -5.56
C GLU A 547 103.21 65.51 -4.54
N ALA A 548 103.27 64.74 -3.46
CA ALA A 548 104.35 64.82 -2.48
C ALA A 548 105.69 64.38 -3.08
N GLY A 549 105.71 63.32 -3.90
CA GLY A 549 106.90 62.87 -4.63
C GLY A 549 107.44 63.94 -5.57
N ALA A 550 106.57 64.56 -6.39
CA ALA A 550 106.94 65.68 -7.25
C ALA A 550 107.43 66.89 -6.46
N SER A 551 106.84 67.16 -5.28
CA SER A 551 107.30 68.23 -4.40
C SER A 551 108.69 67.94 -3.81
N ILE A 552 108.99 66.67 -3.47
CA ILE A 552 110.32 66.26 -3.00
C ILE A 552 111.35 66.40 -4.11
N GLU A 553 111.02 66.00 -5.33
CA GLU A 553 111.91 66.13 -6.50
C GLU A 553 112.22 67.60 -6.81
N ALA A 554 111.20 68.47 -6.78
CA ALA A 554 111.40 69.92 -6.90
C ALA A 554 112.26 70.51 -5.77
N LEU A 555 112.10 70.02 -4.53
CA LEU A 555 112.96 70.43 -3.42
C LEU A 555 114.40 69.94 -3.58
N GLN A 556 114.62 68.75 -4.16
CA GLN A 556 115.94 68.23 -4.47
C GLN A 556 116.64 69.08 -5.53
N GLU A 557 115.94 69.41 -6.62
CA GLU A 557 116.45 70.29 -7.68
C GLU A 557 116.82 71.68 -7.11
N MET A 558 115.96 72.23 -6.26
CA MET A 558 116.24 73.50 -5.57
C MET A 558 117.45 73.41 -4.61
N THR A 559 117.69 72.23 -4.02
CA THR A 559 118.84 71.98 -3.15
C THR A 559 120.14 71.83 -3.96
N ASP A 560 120.08 71.17 -5.12
CA ASP A 560 121.20 71.04 -6.04
C ASP A 560 121.60 72.40 -6.63
N ASP A 561 120.63 73.22 -7.03
CA ASP A 561 120.84 74.62 -7.44
C ASP A 561 121.53 75.44 -6.33
N LEU A 562 121.05 75.30 -5.08
CA LEU A 562 121.67 75.96 -3.94
C LEU A 562 123.10 75.46 -3.70
N ALA A 563 123.36 74.17 -3.86
CA ALA A 563 124.70 73.60 -3.73
C ALA A 563 125.65 74.14 -4.82
N GLU A 564 125.17 74.28 -6.06
CA GLU A 564 125.93 74.87 -7.15
C GLU A 564 126.21 76.36 -6.91
N GLN A 565 125.22 77.12 -6.44
CA GLN A 565 125.40 78.52 -6.04
C GLN A 565 126.43 78.67 -4.91
N LEU A 566 126.44 77.75 -3.95
CA LEU A 566 127.37 77.75 -2.83
C LEU A 566 128.79 77.40 -3.29
N ALA A 567 128.95 76.45 -4.21
CA ALA A 567 130.22 76.15 -4.86
C ALA A 567 130.75 77.36 -5.67
N ALA A 568 129.87 78.04 -6.42
CA ALA A 568 130.23 79.25 -7.15
C ALA A 568 130.69 80.38 -6.21
N ARG A 569 129.98 80.58 -5.09
CA ARG A 569 130.38 81.55 -4.06
C ARG A 569 131.70 81.20 -3.39
N GLN A 570 131.97 79.93 -3.11
CA GLN A 570 133.26 79.48 -2.59
C GLN A 570 134.40 79.74 -3.59
N ALA A 571 134.15 79.54 -4.89
CA ALA A 571 135.13 79.85 -5.94
C ALA A 571 135.39 81.36 -6.06
N GLU A 572 134.37 82.21 -5.94
CA GLU A 572 134.52 83.67 -5.87
C GLU A 572 135.36 84.09 -4.65
N LEU A 573 135.11 83.49 -3.49
CA LEU A 573 135.84 83.77 -2.25
C LEU A 573 137.31 83.34 -2.35
N ALA A 574 137.57 82.20 -2.99
CA ALA A 574 138.93 81.75 -3.28
C ALA A 574 139.66 82.72 -4.22
N ARG A 575 138.98 83.22 -5.27
CA ARG A 575 139.53 84.26 -6.19
C ARG A 575 139.81 85.56 -5.46
N ALA A 576 138.90 86.03 -4.61
CA ALA A 576 139.10 87.23 -3.80
C ALA A 576 140.31 87.07 -2.85
N SER A 577 140.48 85.90 -2.22
CA SER A 577 141.64 85.61 -1.36
C SER A 577 142.98 85.59 -2.13
N ALA A 578 142.96 85.11 -3.37
CA ALA A 578 144.14 85.11 -4.22
C ALA A 578 144.51 86.53 -4.68
N GLN A 579 143.50 87.39 -4.88
CA GLN A 579 143.68 88.79 -5.25
C GLN A 579 144.23 89.62 -4.08
N THR A 580 143.82 89.37 -2.84
CA THR A 580 144.45 90.00 -1.65
C THR A 580 145.90 89.55 -1.47
N LYS A 581 146.23 88.27 -1.67
CA LYS A 581 147.63 87.81 -1.63
C LYS A 581 148.51 88.43 -2.72
N LEU A 582 147.96 88.73 -3.88
CA LEU A 582 148.66 89.47 -4.95
C LEU A 582 148.87 90.95 -4.57
N GLN A 583 147.92 91.57 -3.85
CA GLN A 583 148.06 92.94 -3.36
C GLN A 583 149.09 93.06 -2.21
N GLU A 584 149.17 92.07 -1.31
CA GLU A 584 150.22 92.02 -0.28
C GLU A 584 151.63 91.91 -0.92
N ARG A 585 151.80 91.05 -1.93
CA ARG A 585 153.08 90.95 -2.67
C ARG A 585 153.44 92.22 -3.44
N ALA A 586 152.45 92.93 -3.97
CA ALA A 586 152.66 94.24 -4.61
C ALA A 586 153.05 95.32 -3.59
N ALA A 587 152.48 95.29 -2.38
CA ALA A 587 152.84 96.18 -1.29
C ALA A 587 154.28 95.92 -0.79
N GLU A 588 154.70 94.66 -0.64
CA GLU A 588 156.07 94.30 -0.27
C GLU A 588 157.11 94.73 -1.32
N GLN A 589 156.80 94.61 -2.63
CA GLN A 589 157.68 95.12 -3.70
C GLN A 589 157.77 96.66 -3.72
N SER A 590 156.70 97.37 -3.34
CA SER A 590 156.73 98.83 -3.22
C SER A 590 157.56 99.31 -2.01
N ALA A 591 157.51 98.58 -0.89
CA ALA A 591 158.31 98.88 0.30
C ALA A 591 159.82 98.68 0.07
N GLY A 592 160.21 97.62 -0.65
CA GLY A 592 161.61 97.40 -1.03
C GLY A 592 162.18 98.46 -1.98
N ARG A 593 161.33 99.05 -2.83
CA ARG A 593 161.72 100.10 -3.79
C ARG A 593 161.88 101.48 -3.13
N VAL A 594 161.14 101.74 -2.05
CA VAL A 594 161.29 102.96 -1.23
C VAL A 594 162.62 102.91 -0.45
N GLN A 595 162.99 101.77 0.14
CA GLN A 595 164.29 101.63 0.83
C GLN A 595 165.50 101.76 -0.11
N GLN A 596 165.39 101.30 -1.37
CA GLN A 596 166.46 101.51 -2.37
C GLN A 596 166.60 102.98 -2.78
N LEU A 597 165.50 103.75 -2.83
CA LEU A 597 165.53 105.17 -3.18
C LEU A 597 166.06 106.03 -2.01
N GLU A 598 165.78 105.67 -0.76
CA GLU A 598 166.35 106.33 0.42
C GLU A 598 167.88 106.13 0.51
N ALA A 599 168.37 104.90 0.27
CA ALA A 599 169.82 104.63 0.22
C ALA A 599 170.53 105.38 -0.93
N SER A 600 169.82 105.65 -2.03
CA SER A 600 170.36 106.41 -3.16
C SER A 600 170.42 107.91 -2.88
N LEU A 601 169.49 108.44 -2.09
CA LEU A 601 169.44 109.85 -1.71
C LEU A 601 170.50 110.20 -0.65
N ASP A 602 170.78 109.30 0.30
CA ASP A 602 171.84 109.50 1.29
C ASP A 602 173.24 109.48 0.66
N ALA A 603 173.45 108.69 -0.41
CA ALA A 603 174.70 108.68 -1.16
C ALA A 603 174.94 110.00 -1.92
N ILE A 604 173.90 110.59 -2.51
CA ILE A 604 173.97 111.87 -3.24
C ILE A 604 174.16 113.06 -2.27
N ALA A 605 173.59 112.98 -1.07
CA ALA A 605 173.76 114.01 -0.04
C ALA A 605 175.21 114.06 0.51
N LEU A 606 175.90 112.93 0.57
CA LEU A 606 177.29 112.85 1.01
C LEU A 606 178.26 113.42 -0.04
N GLU A 607 178.03 113.12 -1.32
CA GLU A 607 178.86 113.61 -2.44
C GLU A 607 178.78 115.14 -2.58
N ARG A 608 177.60 115.73 -2.43
CA ARG A 608 177.42 117.20 -2.43
C ARG A 608 178.03 117.89 -1.20
N ALA A 609 178.15 117.23 -0.06
CA ALA A 609 178.78 117.80 1.12
C ALA A 609 180.32 117.90 0.97
N GLU A 610 180.93 117.01 0.18
CA GLU A 610 182.36 117.05 -0.13
C GLU A 610 182.69 118.11 -1.19
N GLU A 611 181.85 118.28 -2.21
CA GLU A 611 182.01 119.35 -3.21
C GLU A 611 181.93 120.77 -2.59
N VAL A 612 181.09 120.97 -1.58
CA VAL A 612 180.98 122.26 -0.86
C VAL A 612 182.20 122.53 0.00
N ARG A 613 182.84 121.50 0.59
CA ARG A 613 184.10 121.68 1.34
C ARG A 613 185.27 122.02 0.42
N GLU A 614 185.36 121.40 -0.75
CA GLU A 614 186.41 121.74 -1.73
C GLU A 614 186.24 123.16 -2.31
N ALA A 615 184.99 123.60 -2.52
CA ALA A 615 184.72 124.96 -2.95
C ALA A 615 185.08 126.02 -1.88
N GLN A 616 184.83 125.73 -0.60
CA GLN A 616 185.18 126.62 0.51
C GLN A 616 186.70 126.71 0.74
N ALA A 617 187.44 125.61 0.59
CA ALA A 617 188.91 125.61 0.69
C ALA A 617 189.56 126.46 -0.41
N ARG A 618 189.04 126.41 -1.65
CA ARG A 618 189.55 127.23 -2.77
C ARG A 618 189.26 128.72 -2.60
N THR A 619 188.16 129.10 -1.95
CA THR A 619 187.88 130.52 -1.66
C THR A 619 188.74 131.09 -0.55
N GLU A 620 189.17 130.28 0.42
CA GLU A 620 190.12 130.71 1.47
C GLU A 620 191.56 130.83 0.95
N GLU A 621 191.93 130.03 -0.05
CA GLU A 621 193.24 130.11 -0.71
C GLU A 621 193.37 131.36 -1.59
N LEU A 622 192.33 131.69 -2.37
CA LEU A 622 192.27 132.94 -3.16
C LEU A 622 192.21 134.20 -2.29
N ALA A 623 191.69 134.11 -1.06
CA ALA A 623 191.70 135.23 -0.10
C ALA A 623 193.10 135.47 0.49
N ARG A 624 193.92 134.43 0.68
CA ARG A 624 195.31 134.57 1.18
C ARG A 624 196.27 135.08 0.10
N GLU A 625 196.05 134.76 -1.17
CA GLU A 625 196.87 135.28 -2.28
C GLU A 625 196.61 136.75 -2.60
N ARG A 626 195.43 137.28 -2.25
CA ARG A 626 195.08 138.69 -2.46
C ARG A 626 195.70 139.64 -1.44
N ASP A 627 195.92 139.21 -0.20
CA ASP A 627 196.48 140.07 0.85
C ASP A 627 198.03 140.08 0.86
N ALA A 628 198.67 139.32 -0.04
CA ALA A 628 200.12 139.29 -0.25
C ALA A 628 200.61 140.15 -1.45
N ALA A 629 199.70 140.89 -2.10
CA ALA A 629 199.95 141.82 -3.21
C ALA A 629 199.40 143.21 -2.87
#